data_AF-A0A944TRF6-F1
#
_entry.id   AF-A0A944TRF6-F1
#
_cell.length_a   1.000
_cell.length_b   1.000
_cell.length_c   1.000
_cell.angle_alpha   90.00
_cell.angle_beta   90.00
_cell.angle_gamma   90.00
#
_symmetry.space_group_name_H-M   'P 1'
#
loop_
_entity.id
_entity.type
_entity.pdbx_description
1 polymer ?
#
loop_
_entity_poly.entity_id
_entity_poly.type
_entity_poly.pdbx_seq_one_letter_code
_entity_poly.pdbx_strand_id
1 'polypeptide(L)'
;MAAKKFHNSNEEGQAVFELIVFLPFLIFMFTTFMTIGNALNGSINQQKATRGYFYYLVKGNSTVPDVSDLSYIAGGGNTRAGFYAIGWRAKSEGSDQAIATCYKFQSFLGSGNDDETCEEPETDEGSSQFIRIYTYYGICGQLYNLTSTPIPILGAGGGQGSCSVGN
;
A
#
# COMPACT_ATOMS: atom_id res chain seq x y z
N MET A 1 62.50 18.64 13.70
CA MET A 1 61.66 19.70 13.10
C MET A 1 60.23 19.43 13.56
N ALA A 2 59.69 20.27 14.45
CA ALA A 2 58.38 20.07 15.05
C ALA A 2 57.28 20.52 14.08
N ALA A 3 56.36 19.61 13.74
CA ALA A 3 55.19 19.93 12.94
C ALA A 3 54.28 20.87 13.75
N LYS A 4 54.15 22.10 13.25
CA LYS A 4 53.33 23.15 13.86
C LYS A 4 51.85 22.77 13.70
N LYS A 5 51.23 22.31 14.78
CA LYS A 5 49.81 21.99 14.86
C LYS A 5 49.01 23.30 14.80
N PHE A 6 48.41 23.62 13.66
CA PHE A 6 47.44 24.72 13.54
C PHE A 6 46.17 24.29 14.28
N HIS A 7 46.03 24.73 15.52
CA HIS A 7 44.76 24.70 16.25
C HIS A 7 44.17 26.10 16.14
N ASN A 8 43.31 26.30 15.14
CA ASN A 8 42.64 27.58 14.90
C ASN A 8 41.32 27.54 15.67
N SER A 9 41.30 28.12 16.86
CA SER A 9 40.17 28.12 17.79
C SER A 9 39.24 29.31 17.51
N ASN A 10 38.66 29.36 16.30
CA ASN A 10 37.66 30.34 15.89
C ASN A 10 36.44 29.62 15.33
N GLU A 11 35.58 29.14 16.24
CA GLU A 11 34.34 28.41 15.96
C GLU A 11 33.13 29.36 15.88
N GLU A 12 33.34 30.67 16.04
CA GLU A 12 32.29 31.69 15.92
C GLU A 12 31.75 31.72 14.48
N GLY A 13 30.50 31.27 14.29
CA GLY A 13 29.83 31.23 13.00
C GLY A 13 29.74 29.85 12.35
N GLN A 14 30.40 28.83 12.90
CA GLN A 14 30.27 27.44 12.40
C GLN A 14 28.81 26.97 12.44
N ALA A 15 28.07 27.29 13.50
CA ALA A 15 26.66 26.95 13.64
C ALA A 15 25.77 27.60 12.57
N VAL A 16 26.11 28.81 12.09
CA VAL A 16 25.35 29.50 11.04
C VAL A 16 25.60 28.85 9.68
N PHE A 17 26.87 28.50 9.41
CA PHE A 17 27.23 27.78 8.18
C PHE A 17 26.62 26.37 8.16
N GLU A 18 26.69 25.65 9.28
CA GLU A 18 26.10 24.33 9.47
C GLU A 18 24.57 24.38 9.27
N LEU A 19 23.88 25.39 9.80
CA LEU A 19 22.46 25.59 9.56
C LEU A 19 22.14 25.83 8.08
N ILE A 20 22.91 26.67 7.37
CA ILE A 20 22.69 26.94 5.94
C ILE A 20 22.82 25.65 5.11
N VAL A 21 23.77 24.79 5.48
CA VAL A 21 23.98 23.49 4.82
C VAL A 21 22.90 22.47 5.17
N PHE A 22 22.41 22.43 6.42
CA PHE A 22 21.38 21.48 6.85
C PHE A 22 19.94 21.89 6.57
N LEU A 23 19.66 23.20 6.43
CA LEU A 23 18.32 23.72 6.13
C LEU A 23 17.64 23.06 4.92
N PRO A 24 18.29 22.87 3.75
CA PRO A 24 17.65 22.19 2.62
C PRO A 24 17.27 20.74 2.95
N PHE A 25 18.09 20.03 3.73
CA PHE A 25 17.77 18.67 4.17
C PHE A 25 16.57 18.65 5.12
N LEU A 26 16.48 19.59 6.06
CA LEU A 26 15.35 19.71 6.98
C LEU A 26 14.04 20.03 6.25
N ILE A 27 14.08 20.92 5.26
CA ILE A 27 12.91 21.26 4.43
C ILE A 27 12.46 20.02 3.64
N PHE A 28 13.39 19.30 3.00
CA PHE A 28 13.08 18.07 2.27
C PHE A 28 12.46 16.99 3.16
N MET A 29 13.01 16.80 4.36
CA MET A 29 12.47 15.85 5.32
C MET A 29 11.06 16.26 5.75
N PHE A 30 10.83 17.55 6.01
CA PHE A 30 9.53 18.09 6.39
C PHE A 30 8.47 17.91 5.28
N THR A 31 8.78 18.22 4.03
CA THR A 31 7.85 18.04 2.91
C THR A 31 7.53 16.57 2.65
N THR A 32 8.52 15.70 2.81
CA THR A 32 8.33 14.24 2.72
C THR A 32 7.37 13.76 3.80
N PHE A 33 7.56 14.17 5.07
CA PHE A 33 6.65 13.81 6.16
C PHE A 33 5.22 14.30 5.93
N MET A 34 5.05 15.53 5.44
CA MET A 34 3.73 16.07 5.11
C MET A 34 3.04 15.25 4.01
N THR A 35 3.79 14.86 2.98
CA THR A 35 3.25 14.05 1.86
C THR A 35 2.85 12.66 2.33
N ILE A 36 3.71 11.99 3.11
CA ILE A 36 3.41 10.67 3.69
C ILE A 36 2.20 10.78 4.62
N GLY A 37 2.12 11.82 5.44
CA GLY A 37 0.99 12.04 6.35
C GLY A 37 -0.34 12.16 5.61
N ASN A 38 -0.37 12.89 4.50
CA ASN A 38 -1.54 12.99 3.64
C ASN A 38 -1.91 11.64 3.00
N ALA A 39 -0.91 10.89 2.52
CA ALA A 39 -1.12 9.58 1.91
C ALA A 39 -1.68 8.55 2.92
N LEU A 40 -1.15 8.54 4.14
CA LEU A 40 -1.63 7.70 5.25
C LEU A 40 -3.06 8.08 5.67
N ASN A 41 -3.38 9.37 5.75
CA ASN A 41 -4.73 9.80 6.08
C ASN A 41 -5.73 9.36 4.99
N GLY A 42 -5.34 9.51 3.72
CA GLY A 42 -6.11 9.02 2.58
C GLY A 42 -6.38 7.51 2.67
N SER A 43 -5.34 6.70 2.88
CA SER A 43 -5.46 5.23 2.96
C SER A 43 -6.29 4.76 4.15
N ILE A 44 -6.20 5.43 5.32
CA ILE A 44 -7.03 5.11 6.49
C ILE A 44 -8.52 5.33 6.19
N ASN A 45 -8.86 6.43 5.51
CA ASN A 45 -10.25 6.71 5.17
C ASN A 45 -10.78 5.74 4.11
N GLN A 46 -9.94 5.35 3.14
CA GLN A 46 -10.27 4.27 2.22
C GLN A 46 -10.55 2.97 2.97
N GLN A 47 -9.70 2.59 3.93
CA GLN A 47 -9.87 1.35 4.68
C GLN A 47 -11.17 1.34 5.49
N LYS A 48 -11.55 2.48 6.09
CA LYS A 48 -12.85 2.64 6.78
C LYS A 48 -14.02 2.47 5.81
N ALA A 49 -13.95 3.08 4.63
CA ALA A 49 -14.98 2.97 3.61
C ALA A 49 -15.10 1.53 3.10
N THR A 50 -13.99 0.89 2.72
CA THR A 50 -13.94 -0.51 2.27
C THR A 50 -14.49 -1.46 3.33
N ARG A 51 -14.14 -1.25 4.60
CA ARG A 51 -14.69 -2.01 5.73
C ARG A 51 -16.20 -1.83 5.88
N GLY A 52 -16.68 -0.59 5.81
CA GLY A 52 -18.12 -0.31 5.89
C GLY A 52 -18.89 -0.99 4.76
N TYR A 53 -18.35 -0.91 3.55
CA TYR A 53 -18.95 -1.54 2.36
C TYR A 53 -18.94 -3.07 2.45
N PHE A 54 -17.84 -3.65 2.95
CA PHE A 54 -17.76 -5.09 3.23
C PHE A 54 -18.90 -5.55 4.12
N TYR A 55 -19.09 -4.91 5.28
CA TYR A 55 -20.15 -5.29 6.22
C TYR A 55 -21.55 -5.01 5.68
N TYR A 56 -21.71 -4.03 4.80
CA TYR A 56 -22.97 -3.80 4.10
C TYR A 56 -23.31 -4.95 3.14
N LEU A 57 -22.33 -5.42 2.34
CA LEU A 57 -22.55 -6.51 1.38
C LEU A 57 -22.81 -7.86 2.06
N VAL A 58 -22.12 -8.16 3.15
CA VAL A 58 -22.33 -9.43 3.88
C VAL A 58 -23.49 -9.35 4.88
N LYS A 59 -24.17 -8.21 4.99
CA LYS A 59 -25.25 -8.02 5.97
C LYS A 59 -26.40 -8.98 5.71
N GLY A 60 -26.72 -9.81 6.70
CA GLY A 60 -27.85 -10.75 6.61
C GLY A 60 -27.57 -11.97 5.73
N ASN A 61 -26.35 -12.14 5.24
CA ASN A 61 -25.93 -13.31 4.49
C ASN A 61 -24.91 -14.11 5.30
N SER A 62 -25.34 -15.24 5.86
CA SER A 62 -24.45 -16.15 6.61
C SER A 62 -23.73 -17.18 5.72
N THR A 63 -24.02 -17.19 4.42
CA THR A 63 -23.43 -18.12 3.45
C THR A 63 -22.37 -17.46 2.56
N VAL A 64 -21.82 -16.32 2.98
CA VAL A 64 -20.63 -15.72 2.34
C VAL A 64 -19.41 -16.60 2.68
N PRO A 65 -18.50 -16.89 1.73
CA PRO A 65 -18.44 -16.41 0.33
C PRO A 65 -19.39 -17.12 -0.63
N ASP A 66 -19.77 -16.44 -1.73
CA ASP A 66 -20.67 -16.99 -2.73
C ASP A 66 -20.06 -18.23 -3.42
N VAL A 67 -20.91 -19.21 -3.72
CA VAL A 67 -20.49 -20.46 -4.37
C VAL A 67 -19.97 -20.20 -5.78
N SER A 68 -20.47 -19.16 -6.44
CA SER A 68 -19.98 -18.73 -7.75
C SER A 68 -18.50 -18.29 -7.69
N ASP A 69 -18.14 -17.46 -6.71
CA ASP A 69 -16.76 -17.03 -6.46
C ASP A 69 -15.84 -18.21 -6.12
N LEU A 70 -16.31 -19.14 -5.26
CA LEU A 70 -15.56 -20.35 -4.93
C LEU A 70 -15.32 -21.24 -6.17
N SER A 71 -16.31 -21.34 -7.07
CA SER A 71 -16.19 -22.11 -8.31
C SER A 71 -15.23 -21.47 -9.30
N TYR A 72 -15.20 -20.14 -9.39
CA TYR A 72 -14.24 -19.39 -10.20
C TYR A 72 -12.81 -19.61 -9.69
N ILE A 73 -12.60 -19.50 -8.37
CA ILE A 73 -11.29 -19.73 -7.74
C ILE A 73 -10.83 -21.18 -7.95
N ALA A 74 -11.75 -22.15 -7.81
CA ALA A 74 -11.48 -23.56 -8.08
C ALA A 74 -11.11 -23.83 -9.55
N GLY A 75 -11.79 -23.15 -10.49
CA GLY A 75 -11.51 -23.23 -11.93
C GLY A 75 -10.11 -22.76 -12.31
N GLY A 76 -9.49 -21.89 -11.49
CA GLY A 76 -8.10 -21.48 -11.61
C GLY A 76 -7.07 -22.49 -11.09
N GLY A 77 -7.48 -23.70 -10.68
CA GLY A 77 -6.59 -24.74 -10.15
C GLY A 77 -6.30 -24.63 -8.66
N ASN A 78 -6.96 -23.71 -7.94
CA ASN A 78 -6.82 -23.59 -6.50
C ASN A 78 -7.60 -24.69 -5.78
N THR A 79 -6.96 -25.35 -4.82
CA THR A 79 -7.57 -26.44 -4.02
C THR A 79 -8.17 -25.97 -2.71
N ARG A 80 -7.88 -24.72 -2.31
CA ARG A 80 -8.33 -24.10 -1.07
C ARG A 80 -8.66 -22.63 -1.32
N ALA A 81 -9.74 -22.14 -0.73
CA ALA A 81 -10.05 -20.72 -0.67
C ALA A 81 -10.24 -20.29 0.79
N GLY A 82 -9.71 -19.11 1.11
CA GLY A 82 -9.99 -18.44 2.37
C GLY A 82 -11.24 -17.57 2.30
N PHE A 83 -11.38 -16.68 3.28
CA PHE A 83 -12.45 -15.69 3.29
C PHE A 83 -12.32 -14.65 2.17
N TYR A 84 -13.46 -14.12 1.78
CA TYR A 84 -13.61 -13.03 0.82
C TYR A 84 -13.05 -11.70 1.37
N ALA A 85 -12.39 -10.93 0.50
CA ALA A 85 -11.88 -9.59 0.79
C ALA A 85 -12.33 -8.62 -0.31
N ILE A 86 -12.53 -7.36 0.07
CA ILE A 86 -12.84 -6.27 -0.85
C ILE A 86 -11.65 -5.33 -0.95
N GLY A 87 -11.29 -4.98 -2.17
CA GLY A 87 -10.31 -3.94 -2.46
C GLY A 87 -10.96 -2.59 -2.75
N TRP A 88 -10.24 -1.52 -2.40
CA TRP A 88 -10.49 -0.18 -2.89
C TRP A 88 -9.73 0.03 -4.20
N ARG A 89 -10.39 0.57 -5.22
CA ARG A 89 -9.76 0.97 -6.48
C ARG A 89 -10.17 2.39 -6.86
N ALA A 90 -9.23 3.16 -7.39
CA ALA A 90 -9.51 4.51 -7.89
C ALA A 90 -10.13 4.45 -9.29
N LYS A 91 -9.59 3.58 -10.16
CA LYS A 91 -10.15 3.25 -11.47
C LYS A 91 -9.89 1.77 -11.79
N SER A 92 -10.50 1.29 -12.87
CA SER A 92 -10.22 -0.03 -13.43
C SER A 92 -10.02 0.07 -14.93
N GLU A 93 -9.00 -0.61 -15.43
CA GLU A 93 -8.78 -0.81 -16.86
C GLU A 93 -9.23 -2.22 -17.24
N GLY A 94 -10.24 -2.30 -18.10
CA GLY A 94 -10.94 -3.56 -18.38
C GLY A 94 -11.68 -4.13 -17.17
N SER A 95 -11.88 -5.46 -17.17
CA SER A 95 -12.56 -6.17 -16.07
C SER A 95 -11.64 -6.46 -14.88
N ASP A 96 -10.32 -6.59 -15.12
CA ASP A 96 -9.44 -7.30 -14.20
C ASP A 96 -8.31 -6.43 -13.60
N GLN A 97 -7.97 -5.28 -14.19
CA GLN A 97 -6.90 -4.43 -13.65
C GLN A 97 -7.47 -3.32 -12.77
N ALA A 98 -7.32 -3.50 -11.45
CA ALA A 98 -7.62 -2.46 -10.47
C ALA A 98 -6.42 -1.53 -10.29
N ILE A 99 -6.64 -0.22 -10.39
CA ILE A 99 -5.61 0.78 -10.18
C ILE A 99 -5.78 1.43 -8.81
N ALA A 100 -4.72 1.34 -8.00
CA ALA A 100 -4.63 1.95 -6.67
C ALA A 100 -4.65 3.48 -6.71
N THR A 101 -4.90 4.07 -5.55
CA THR A 101 -4.80 5.54 -5.40
C THR A 101 -3.34 5.97 -5.41
N CYS A 102 -3.08 7.10 -6.04
CA CYS A 102 -1.74 7.60 -6.29
C CYS A 102 -1.42 8.85 -5.47
N TYR A 103 -0.21 8.91 -4.93
CA TYR A 103 0.30 10.05 -4.19
C TYR A 103 1.66 10.48 -4.76
N LYS A 104 1.81 11.77 -5.06
CA LYS A 104 3.05 12.36 -5.60
C LYS A 104 3.95 12.86 -4.48
N PHE A 105 5.21 12.45 -4.48
CA PHE A 105 6.26 13.05 -3.67
C PHE A 105 6.78 14.31 -4.33
N GLN A 106 6.85 15.39 -3.57
CA GLN A 106 7.48 16.63 -4.03
C GLN A 106 9.00 16.45 -3.91
N SER A 107 9.70 16.21 -5.02
CA SER A 107 11.18 16.24 -5.04
C SER A 107 11.68 17.68 -5.14
N PHE A 108 12.59 18.07 -4.25
CA PHE A 108 13.22 19.40 -4.25
C PHE A 108 14.50 19.45 -5.12
N LEU A 109 15.14 18.29 -5.32
CA LEU A 109 16.21 18.07 -6.28
C LEU A 109 15.54 17.42 -7.49
N GLY A 110 15.08 18.24 -8.42
CA GLY A 110 14.17 17.82 -9.50
C GLY A 110 14.56 16.50 -10.14
N SER A 111 13.62 15.53 -10.17
CA SER A 111 13.53 14.74 -11.40
C SER A 111 12.80 15.65 -12.38
N GLY A 112 13.49 15.93 -13.49
CA GLY A 112 13.31 17.14 -14.29
C GLY A 112 12.10 17.13 -15.21
N ASN A 113 11.07 16.35 -14.96
CA ASN A 113 9.96 16.19 -15.89
C ASN A 113 8.61 16.34 -15.19
N ASP A 114 7.97 17.49 -15.40
CA ASP A 114 6.56 17.74 -15.06
C ASP A 114 5.59 16.79 -15.80
N ASP A 115 6.11 16.04 -16.78
CA ASP A 115 5.39 15.11 -17.63
C ASP A 115 5.20 13.72 -16.99
N GLU A 116 5.92 13.37 -15.91
CA GLU A 116 5.66 12.10 -15.19
C GLU A 116 4.27 12.17 -14.55
N THR A 117 3.37 11.32 -15.02
CA THR A 117 2.05 11.12 -14.40
C THR A 117 2.03 9.82 -13.64
N CYS A 118 1.03 9.63 -12.79
CA CYS A 118 0.91 8.36 -12.09
C CYS A 118 0.71 7.16 -13.03
N GLU A 119 0.20 7.39 -14.25
CA GLU A 119 -0.16 6.33 -15.21
C GLU A 119 0.97 6.02 -16.18
N GLU A 120 1.78 7.02 -16.51
CA GLU A 120 2.84 6.91 -17.51
C GLU A 120 4.19 7.08 -16.80
N PRO A 121 5.00 6.01 -16.69
CA PRO A 121 6.34 6.12 -16.13
C PRO A 121 7.23 6.94 -17.06
N GLU A 122 8.22 7.58 -16.48
CA GLU A 122 9.24 8.27 -17.25
C GLU A 122 10.00 7.26 -18.14
N THR A 123 10.16 7.60 -19.42
CA THR A 123 10.70 6.70 -20.45
C THR A 123 12.16 6.31 -20.24
N ASP A 124 12.93 7.13 -19.50
CA ASP A 124 14.38 7.01 -19.39
C ASP A 124 14.91 6.81 -17.95
N GLU A 125 14.07 6.96 -16.92
CA GLU A 125 14.47 6.81 -15.51
C GLU A 125 13.62 5.78 -14.77
N GLY A 126 14.25 4.74 -14.23
CA GLY A 126 13.61 3.71 -13.39
C GLY A 126 13.20 4.18 -11.99
N SER A 127 13.11 5.50 -11.77
CA SER A 127 12.72 6.13 -10.52
C SER A 127 11.40 6.87 -10.71
N SER A 128 10.40 6.57 -9.87
CA SER A 128 9.11 7.26 -9.90
C SER A 128 8.95 8.16 -8.68
N GLN A 129 8.38 9.35 -8.88
CA GLN A 129 7.98 10.23 -7.79
C GLN A 129 6.63 9.85 -7.16
N PHE A 130 6.01 8.75 -7.60
CA PHE A 130 4.67 8.37 -7.17
C PHE A 130 4.67 7.10 -6.32
N ILE A 131 3.79 7.05 -5.34
CA ILE A 131 3.44 5.84 -4.60
C ILE A 131 1.98 5.48 -4.83
N ARG A 132 1.75 4.21 -5.13
CA ARG A 132 0.42 3.62 -5.25
C ARG A 132 0.11 2.81 -4.00
N ILE A 133 -0.99 3.14 -3.33
CA ILE A 133 -1.43 2.44 -2.12
C ILE A 133 -2.65 1.61 -2.46
N TYR A 134 -2.51 0.29 -2.34
CA TYR A 134 -3.63 -0.63 -2.39
C TYR A 134 -4.21 -0.83 -0.99
N THR A 135 -5.53 -0.67 -0.88
CA THR A 135 -6.24 -0.87 0.38
C THR A 135 -7.21 -2.01 0.21
N TYR A 136 -7.02 -3.08 1.00
CA TYR A 136 -7.93 -4.21 1.05
C TYR A 136 -8.48 -4.38 2.46
N TYR A 137 -9.73 -4.84 2.55
CA TYR A 137 -10.33 -5.26 3.80
C TYR A 137 -10.99 -6.63 3.64
N GLY A 138 -10.60 -7.54 4.52
CA GLY A 138 -11.21 -8.85 4.66
C GLY A 138 -11.13 -9.28 6.13
N ILE A 139 -11.98 -10.24 6.49
CA ILE A 139 -11.93 -10.86 7.82
C ILE A 139 -11.20 -12.19 7.73
N CYS A 140 -10.40 -12.49 8.75
CA CYS A 140 -9.85 -13.83 8.89
C CYS A 140 -10.97 -14.77 9.32
N GLY A 141 -11.10 -15.89 8.62
CA GLY A 141 -12.12 -16.88 8.94
C GLY A 141 -11.74 -18.27 8.45
N GLN A 142 -12.76 -19.10 8.32
CA GLN A 142 -12.65 -20.51 7.93
C GLN A 142 -12.09 -20.68 6.51
N LEU A 143 -11.30 -21.73 6.31
CA LEU A 143 -10.78 -22.15 5.01
C LEU A 143 -11.72 -23.19 4.40
N TYR A 144 -12.05 -23.02 3.13
CA TYR A 144 -12.86 -23.94 2.33
C TYR A 144 -11.96 -24.83 1.48
N ASN A 145 -12.20 -26.14 1.50
CA ASN A 145 -11.59 -27.06 0.55
C ASN A 145 -12.41 -27.05 -0.74
N LEU A 146 -11.76 -26.68 -1.83
CA LEU A 146 -12.34 -26.62 -3.17
C LEU A 146 -12.16 -27.98 -3.85
N THR A 147 -12.77 -29.03 -3.31
CA THR A 147 -12.84 -30.33 -4.00
C THR A 147 -13.92 -30.29 -5.09
N SER A 148 -13.69 -30.97 -6.21
CA SER A 148 -14.58 -31.03 -7.38
C SER A 148 -15.96 -31.65 -7.13
N THR A 149 -16.29 -31.99 -5.89
CA THR A 149 -17.58 -32.50 -5.45
C THR A 149 -18.14 -31.62 -4.32
N PRO A 150 -19.36 -31.06 -4.49
CA PRO A 150 -19.95 -30.19 -3.49
C PRO A 150 -20.42 -31.06 -2.31
N ILE A 151 -19.68 -31.06 -1.21
CA ILE A 151 -20.19 -31.53 0.07
C ILE A 151 -20.24 -30.33 1.01
N PRO A 152 -21.43 -29.85 1.41
CA PRO A 152 -21.55 -28.83 2.44
C PRO A 152 -21.25 -29.50 3.77
N ILE A 153 -19.98 -29.51 4.20
CA ILE A 153 -19.63 -30.06 5.51
C ILE A 153 -19.78 -28.95 6.55
N LEU A 154 -20.97 -28.89 7.16
CA LEU A 154 -21.16 -28.42 8.54
C LEU A 154 -20.40 -29.38 9.46
N GLY A 155 -19.07 -29.24 9.48
CA GLY A 155 -18.18 -29.98 10.37
C GLY A 155 -17.44 -28.97 11.22
N ALA A 156 -17.79 -28.91 12.51
CA ALA A 156 -17.04 -28.21 13.54
C ALA A 156 -15.64 -28.84 13.71
N GLY A 157 -14.74 -28.61 12.75
CA GLY A 157 -13.32 -28.89 12.84
C GLY A 157 -12.60 -27.55 12.96
N GLY A 158 -11.93 -27.32 14.09
CA GLY A 158 -11.23 -26.07 14.40
C GLY A 158 -10.27 -25.67 13.29
N GLY A 159 -10.70 -24.78 12.40
CA GLY A 159 -9.85 -24.16 11.41
C GLY A 159 -9.01 -23.09 12.10
N GLN A 160 -7.70 -23.28 12.15
CA GLN A 160 -6.79 -22.17 12.43
C GLN A 160 -7.01 -21.10 11.36
N GLY A 161 -7.59 -19.97 11.74
CA GLY A 161 -7.76 -18.82 10.87
C GLY A 161 -6.39 -18.25 10.50
N SER A 162 -5.88 -18.63 9.34
CA SER A 162 -4.68 -18.02 8.75
C SER A 162 -5.11 -17.09 7.63
N CYS A 163 -4.96 -15.79 7.87
CA CYS A 163 -5.02 -14.77 6.82
C CYS A 163 -3.66 -14.70 6.15
N SER A 164 -3.51 -15.36 5.00
CA SER A 164 -2.40 -15.08 4.09
C SER A 164 -2.95 -14.28 2.92
N VAL A 165 -2.67 -12.98 2.90
CA VAL A 165 -2.87 -12.17 1.70
C VAL A 165 -1.70 -12.53 0.79
N GLY A 166 -1.97 -13.29 -0.27
CA GLY A 166 -0.94 -13.65 -1.24
C GLY A 166 -0.38 -12.39 -1.89
N ASN A 167 0.95 -12.26 -1.88
CA ASN A 167 1.69 -11.34 -2.75
C ASN A 167 1.71 -11.86 -4.18
#